data_AF-A0A8S3RFD1-F1
#
_entry.id   AF-A0A8S3RFD1-F1
#
_cell.length_a   1.000
_cell.length_b   1.000
_cell.length_c   1.000
_cell.angle_alpha   90.00
_cell.angle_beta   90.00
_cell.angle_gamma   90.00
#
_symmetry.space_group_name_H-M   'P 1'
#
loop_
_entity.id
_entity.type
_entity.pdbx_description
1 polymer ?
#
loop_
_entity_poly.entity_id
_entity_poly.type
_entity_poly.pdbx_seq_one_letter_code
_entity_poly.pdbx_strand_id
1 'polypeptide(L)'
;MCSKEFVFSVTLKREIINIGKSGRKIDNKTNTIRNERKLECLARQIAVIKIQSVVRGFLERRRLKQSIKNEVSGLLQIPTDKDSEYHPKLKPAVEVYKTIKKVLYKFKEDDDKEAFLYLCRYLLCSMDSDDIKVCYIAVALKKEFVLSWIQQVKDINWKCCCYLRELKPENHVDFSVMMLLLRVLIVFTSTSTWKIVKSTPALAPGLNQLCNNIMGDLNTRGLYPILQGLLTRGLSRTKCAFNQTSLSAMVTIALRPLIAANFSDNLLTVFVLNIMSVPAVIHHVSNLSQECLTLLVTHRLFKRSLDLLSNEQSTRIIFNTLEGNYALCLLANMVHLGFVELEGLVENTIKFMLLFVFWKTVRNMYRIKIQFNSLASCSGLVFSQKTDPSLHASMPFVVKQLQLLWSEKMIRLMFADLLNYIEIDTEKASKNPSPSKNIIKKALDKASTKSSGSKIKLDSSVSTSTCLPCVLYQRTINTLSQLRMDILGGLSYNDVLLPICGSF
;
A
#
# COMPACT_ATOMS: atom_id res chain seq x y z
N MET A 1 -94.66 73.10 -39.04
CA MET A 1 -93.93 72.70 -37.81
C MET A 1 -93.70 71.19 -37.84
N CYS A 2 -92.65 70.72 -38.52
CA CYS A 2 -92.29 69.29 -38.52
C CYS A 2 -90.77 69.20 -38.64
N SER A 3 -90.05 69.41 -37.53
CA SER A 3 -88.58 69.28 -37.43
C SER A 3 -88.11 69.38 -35.98
N LYS A 4 -88.62 68.53 -35.07
CA LYS A 4 -88.03 68.41 -33.72
C LYS A 4 -87.91 66.97 -33.16
N GLU A 5 -88.48 65.95 -33.81
CA GLU A 5 -88.47 64.58 -33.24
C GLU A 5 -87.25 63.71 -33.63
N PHE A 6 -86.43 64.11 -34.60
CA PHE A 6 -85.35 63.22 -35.09
C PHE A 6 -84.02 63.31 -34.33
N VAL A 7 -83.83 64.34 -33.48
CA VAL A 7 -82.55 64.57 -32.79
C VAL A 7 -82.44 63.84 -31.44
N PHE A 8 -83.56 63.41 -30.85
CA PHE A 8 -83.55 62.76 -29.53
C PHE A 8 -83.28 61.25 -29.57
N SER A 9 -83.64 60.55 -30.65
CA SER A 9 -83.56 59.08 -30.73
C SER A 9 -82.14 58.55 -31.03
N VAL A 10 -81.33 59.31 -31.77
CA VAL A 10 -79.96 58.90 -32.14
C VAL A 10 -78.98 59.09 -30.98
N THR A 11 -79.21 60.09 -30.13
CA THR A 11 -78.35 60.41 -28.97
C THR A 11 -78.54 59.39 -27.84
N LEU A 12 -79.79 59.02 -27.53
CA LEU A 12 -80.10 58.01 -26.51
C LEU A 12 -79.59 56.61 -26.86
N LYS A 13 -79.66 56.18 -28.14
CA LYS A 13 -79.15 54.87 -28.56
C LYS A 13 -77.62 54.77 -28.49
N ARG A 14 -76.88 55.87 -28.71
CA ARG A 14 -75.41 55.89 -28.58
C ARG A 14 -74.97 55.87 -27.12
N GLU A 15 -75.69 56.52 -26.22
CA GLU A 15 -75.39 56.48 -24.77
C GLU A 15 -75.66 55.10 -24.16
N ILE A 16 -76.77 54.44 -24.50
CA ILE A 16 -77.10 53.11 -23.93
C ILE A 16 -76.11 52.02 -24.39
N ILE A 17 -75.62 52.07 -25.63
CA ILE A 17 -74.62 51.12 -26.14
C ILE A 17 -73.24 51.37 -25.49
N ASN A 18 -72.88 52.64 -25.22
CA ASN A 18 -71.64 52.97 -24.51
C ASN A 18 -71.70 52.59 -23.03
N ILE A 19 -72.84 52.77 -22.37
CA ILE A 19 -73.05 52.34 -20.98
C ILE A 19 -73.01 50.81 -20.86
N GLY A 20 -73.60 50.06 -21.80
CA GLY A 20 -73.55 48.60 -21.82
C GLY A 20 -72.18 47.99 -22.15
N LYS A 21 -71.33 48.71 -22.89
CA LYS A 21 -69.91 48.33 -23.13
C LYS A 21 -69.00 48.72 -21.96
N SER A 22 -69.30 49.83 -21.28
CA SER A 22 -68.60 50.28 -20.07
C SER A 22 -68.91 49.36 -18.89
N GLY A 23 -70.18 49.00 -18.65
CA GLY A 23 -70.60 48.06 -17.61
C GLY A 23 -70.00 46.66 -17.79
N ARG A 24 -70.00 46.10 -19.01
CA ARG A 24 -69.33 44.81 -19.29
C ARG A 24 -67.80 44.86 -19.15
N LYS A 25 -67.16 45.99 -19.45
CA LYS A 25 -65.72 46.20 -19.20
C LYS A 25 -65.41 46.33 -17.72
N ILE A 26 -66.30 46.97 -16.94
CA ILE A 26 -66.19 47.12 -15.50
C ILE A 26 -66.33 45.74 -14.85
N ASP A 27 -67.40 44.99 -15.12
CA ASP A 27 -67.61 43.65 -14.53
C ASP A 27 -66.50 42.65 -14.86
N ASN A 28 -65.97 42.67 -16.10
CA ASN A 28 -64.80 41.85 -16.45
C ASN A 28 -63.53 42.28 -15.72
N LYS A 29 -63.33 43.58 -15.47
CA LYS A 29 -62.23 44.10 -14.62
C LYS A 29 -62.41 43.69 -13.16
N THR A 30 -63.62 43.76 -12.62
CA THR A 30 -63.89 43.39 -11.22
C THR A 30 -63.68 41.89 -11.00
N ASN A 31 -64.08 41.05 -11.96
CA ASN A 31 -63.85 39.60 -11.90
C ASN A 31 -62.38 39.22 -12.09
N THR A 32 -61.63 39.91 -12.96
CA THR A 32 -60.18 39.68 -13.11
C THR A 32 -59.42 40.08 -11.85
N ILE A 33 -59.69 41.26 -11.26
CA ILE A 33 -59.08 41.67 -9.97
C ILE A 33 -59.42 40.67 -8.85
N ARG A 34 -60.66 40.15 -8.82
CA ARG A 34 -61.08 39.16 -7.83
C ARG A 34 -60.37 37.81 -8.02
N ASN A 35 -60.15 37.40 -9.27
CA ASN A 35 -59.42 36.17 -9.60
C ASN A 35 -57.92 36.32 -9.36
N GLU A 36 -57.32 37.47 -9.64
CA GLU A 36 -55.93 37.80 -9.32
C GLU A 36 -55.68 37.77 -7.80
N ARG A 37 -56.58 38.36 -7.00
CA ARG A 37 -56.51 38.27 -5.53
C ARG A 37 -56.61 36.84 -5.01
N LYS A 38 -57.45 36.00 -5.64
CA LYS A 38 -57.56 34.57 -5.29
C LYS A 38 -56.28 33.81 -5.66
N LEU A 39 -55.72 34.06 -6.84
CA LEU A 39 -54.46 33.45 -7.30
C LEU A 39 -53.28 33.89 -6.41
N GLU A 40 -53.23 35.15 -6.01
CA GLU A 40 -52.22 35.67 -5.09
C GLU A 40 -52.35 35.06 -3.68
N CYS A 41 -53.58 34.90 -3.19
CA CYS A 41 -53.84 34.23 -1.92
C CYS A 41 -53.42 32.76 -1.96
N LEU A 42 -53.73 32.04 -3.04
CA LEU A 42 -53.26 30.66 -3.27
C LEU A 42 -51.74 30.58 -3.38
N ALA A 43 -51.11 31.52 -4.10
CA ALA A 43 -49.65 31.59 -4.20
C ALA A 43 -48.99 31.81 -2.83
N ARG A 44 -49.56 32.69 -1.99
CA ARG A 44 -49.11 32.90 -0.61
C ARG A 44 -49.30 31.66 0.25
N GLN A 45 -50.43 30.95 0.13
CA GLN A 45 -50.65 29.69 0.85
C GLN A 45 -49.64 28.61 0.42
N ILE A 46 -49.40 28.45 -0.88
CA ILE A 46 -48.38 27.51 -1.40
C ILE A 46 -46.99 27.89 -0.90
N ALA A 47 -46.65 29.18 -0.89
CA ALA A 47 -45.38 29.66 -0.35
C ALA A 47 -45.24 29.36 1.14
N VAL A 48 -46.28 29.60 1.95
CA VAL A 48 -46.30 29.28 3.38
C VAL A 48 -46.14 27.78 3.61
N ILE A 49 -46.85 26.92 2.87
CA ILE A 49 -46.72 25.46 2.96
C ILE A 49 -45.29 25.02 2.62
N LYS A 50 -44.68 25.60 1.58
CA LYS A 50 -43.28 25.32 1.21
C LYS A 50 -42.31 25.76 2.29
N ILE A 51 -42.47 26.95 2.85
CA ILE A 51 -41.61 27.44 3.95
C ILE A 51 -41.77 26.53 5.18
N GLN A 52 -43.01 26.22 5.56
CA GLN A 52 -43.29 25.34 6.70
C GLN A 52 -42.72 23.93 6.51
N SER A 53 -42.81 23.35 5.32
CA SER A 53 -42.27 22.02 5.05
C SER A 53 -40.73 22.01 5.10
N VAL A 54 -40.08 23.07 4.59
CA VAL A 54 -38.62 23.25 4.69
C VAL A 54 -38.18 23.40 6.14
N VAL A 55 -38.86 24.24 6.93
CA VAL A 55 -38.56 24.47 8.34
C VAL A 55 -38.78 23.21 9.17
N ARG A 56 -39.91 22.52 9.00
CA ARG A 56 -40.18 21.23 9.67
C ARG A 56 -39.11 20.20 9.32
N GLY A 57 -38.77 20.07 8.03
CA GLY A 57 -37.71 19.19 7.57
C GLY A 57 -36.35 19.53 8.19
N PHE A 58 -36.02 20.81 8.31
CA PHE A 58 -34.78 21.27 8.96
C PHE A 58 -34.75 20.93 10.45
N LEU A 59 -35.84 21.21 11.18
CA LEU A 59 -35.96 20.91 12.61
C LEU A 59 -35.88 19.41 12.88
N GLU A 60 -36.56 18.58 12.08
CA GLU A 60 -36.52 17.13 12.23
C GLU A 60 -35.14 16.54 11.90
N ARG A 61 -34.46 17.05 10.85
CA ARG A 61 -33.06 16.66 10.57
C ARG A 61 -32.15 17.01 11.74
N ARG A 62 -32.35 18.16 12.39
CA ARG A 62 -31.59 18.61 13.57
C ARG A 62 -31.88 17.76 14.80
N ARG A 63 -33.15 17.49 15.11
CA ARG A 63 -33.57 16.58 16.20
C ARG A 63 -33.00 15.18 16.01
N LEU A 64 -33.13 14.62 14.82
CA LEU A 64 -32.54 13.32 14.49
C LEU A 64 -31.03 13.32 14.63
N LYS A 65 -30.33 14.40 14.21
CA LYS A 65 -28.87 14.51 14.39
C LYS A 65 -28.51 14.51 15.88
N GLN A 66 -29.23 15.26 16.70
CA GLN A 66 -28.98 15.30 18.14
C GLN A 66 -29.29 13.96 18.82
N SER A 67 -30.39 13.31 18.45
CA SER A 67 -30.76 11.99 18.96
C SER A 67 -29.68 10.94 18.66
N ILE A 68 -29.20 10.89 17.41
CA ILE A 68 -28.09 10.00 17.03
C ILE A 68 -26.83 10.35 17.83
N LYS A 69 -26.47 11.63 17.97
CA LYS A 69 -25.29 12.03 18.75
C LYS A 69 -25.38 11.59 20.21
N ASN A 70 -26.56 11.69 20.82
CA ASN A 70 -26.80 11.26 22.19
C ASN A 70 -26.72 9.74 22.34
N GLU A 71 -27.31 8.97 21.40
CA GLU A 71 -27.18 7.50 21.38
C GLU A 71 -25.72 7.06 21.26
N VAL A 72 -24.95 7.71 20.39
CA VAL A 72 -23.52 7.43 20.18
C VAL A 72 -22.70 7.77 21.41
N SER A 73 -22.95 8.94 22.01
CA SER A 73 -22.24 9.36 23.22
C SER A 73 -22.53 8.39 24.38
N GLY A 74 -23.77 7.92 24.51
CA GLY A 74 -24.16 6.91 25.49
C GLY A 74 -23.60 5.52 25.22
N LEU A 75 -23.33 5.16 23.97
CA LEU A 75 -22.66 3.91 23.60
C LEU A 75 -21.15 3.99 23.87
N LEU A 76 -20.51 5.03 23.36
CA LEU A 76 -19.05 5.18 23.39
C LEU A 76 -18.54 5.57 24.77
N GLN A 77 -19.36 6.18 25.64
CA GLN A 77 -18.96 6.54 27.01
C GLN A 77 -17.61 7.27 27.02
N ILE A 78 -17.46 8.26 26.11
CA ILE A 78 -16.20 8.97 25.90
C ILE A 78 -15.82 9.66 27.22
N PRO A 79 -14.65 9.34 27.80
CA PRO A 79 -14.22 9.95 29.05
C PRO A 79 -14.07 11.46 28.90
N THR A 80 -14.43 12.19 29.94
CA THR A 80 -14.24 13.66 29.99
C THR A 80 -12.78 14.03 30.22
N ASP A 81 -12.03 13.14 30.89
CA ASP A 81 -10.60 13.27 31.13
C ASP A 81 -9.80 12.35 30.19
N LYS A 82 -8.82 12.91 29.48
CA LYS A 82 -8.04 12.21 28.46
C LYS A 82 -7.04 11.22 29.06
N ASP A 83 -6.68 11.39 30.32
CA ASP A 83 -5.71 10.54 31.01
C ASP A 83 -6.35 9.32 31.70
N SER A 84 -7.69 9.26 31.71
CA SER A 84 -8.42 8.13 32.27
C SER A 84 -8.39 6.90 31.36
N GLU A 85 -8.21 5.71 31.94
CA GLU A 85 -8.27 4.46 31.19
C GLU A 85 -9.69 4.23 30.63
N TYR A 86 -9.76 3.93 29.33
CA TYR A 86 -11.02 3.72 28.63
C TYR A 86 -11.51 2.27 28.78
N HIS A 87 -12.47 2.06 29.66
CA HIS A 87 -13.14 0.77 29.88
C HIS A 87 -14.65 0.90 29.69
N PRO A 88 -15.15 0.81 28.44
CA PRO A 88 -16.58 1.01 28.18
C PRO A 88 -17.40 -0.17 28.68
N LYS A 89 -18.59 0.11 29.22
CA LYS A 89 -19.58 -0.93 29.51
C LYS A 89 -20.14 -1.48 28.21
N LEU A 90 -19.72 -2.69 27.85
CA LEU A 90 -20.13 -3.36 26.62
C LEU A 90 -21.63 -3.68 26.60
N LYS A 91 -22.26 -3.34 25.48
CA LYS A 91 -23.66 -3.62 25.18
C LYS A 91 -23.81 -4.83 24.24
N PRO A 92 -25.01 -5.43 24.14
CA PRO A 92 -25.27 -6.52 23.21
C PRO A 92 -24.92 -6.17 21.76
N ALA A 93 -24.25 -7.09 21.05
CA ALA A 93 -23.65 -6.83 19.75
C ALA A 93 -24.63 -6.29 18.69
N VAL A 94 -25.90 -6.73 18.73
CA VAL A 94 -26.96 -6.27 17.81
C VAL A 94 -27.35 -4.81 18.06
N GLU A 95 -27.37 -4.36 19.33
CA GLU A 95 -27.64 -2.95 19.67
C GLU A 95 -26.48 -2.06 19.19
N VAL A 96 -25.25 -2.52 19.41
CA VAL A 96 -24.03 -1.86 18.91
C VAL A 96 -24.10 -1.71 17.39
N TYR A 97 -24.36 -2.78 16.66
CA TYR A 97 -24.50 -2.77 15.20
C TYR A 97 -25.55 -1.78 14.69
N LYS A 98 -26.73 -1.75 15.31
CA LYS A 98 -27.80 -0.78 14.95
C LYS A 98 -27.35 0.67 15.17
N THR A 99 -26.64 0.93 16.27
CA THR A 99 -26.14 2.26 16.59
C THR A 99 -25.06 2.69 15.60
N ILE A 100 -24.06 1.84 15.34
CA ILE A 100 -23.00 2.10 14.36
C ILE A 100 -23.57 2.39 12.97
N LYS A 101 -24.64 1.67 12.56
CA LYS A 101 -25.28 1.89 11.26
C LYS A 101 -25.82 3.32 11.13
N LYS A 102 -26.39 3.88 12.20
CA LYS A 102 -26.84 5.28 12.25
C LYS A 102 -25.66 6.26 12.18
N VAL A 103 -24.54 5.95 12.84
CA VAL A 103 -23.33 6.78 12.82
C VAL A 103 -22.75 6.86 11.41
N LEU A 104 -22.53 5.71 10.78
CA LEU A 104 -21.88 5.65 9.47
C LEU A 104 -22.70 6.37 8.38
N TYR A 105 -24.03 6.41 8.50
CA TYR A 105 -24.91 7.09 7.56
C TYR A 105 -24.76 8.63 7.55
N LYS A 106 -24.40 9.25 8.68
CA LYS A 106 -24.27 10.73 8.81
C LYS A 106 -22.86 11.22 9.09
N PHE A 107 -21.89 10.32 8.99
CA PHE A 107 -20.50 10.58 9.38
C PHE A 107 -19.85 11.67 8.54
N LYS A 108 -19.17 12.61 9.19
CA LYS A 108 -18.28 13.59 8.57
C LYS A 108 -16.85 13.41 9.06
N GLU A 109 -15.91 13.27 8.14
CA GLU A 109 -14.54 12.83 8.45
C GLU A 109 -13.80 13.76 9.44
N ASP A 110 -13.97 15.07 9.31
CA ASP A 110 -13.31 16.06 10.17
C ASP A 110 -14.00 16.21 11.54
N ASP A 111 -15.34 16.35 11.53
CA ASP A 111 -16.13 16.61 12.74
C ASP A 111 -16.20 15.38 13.68
N ASP A 112 -16.17 14.16 13.13
CA ASP A 112 -16.45 12.93 13.86
C ASP A 112 -15.19 12.05 14.08
N LYS A 113 -13.98 12.58 13.81
CA LYS A 113 -12.72 11.82 13.94
C LYS A 113 -12.52 11.24 15.34
N GLU A 114 -12.69 12.04 16.39
CA GLU A 114 -12.53 11.58 17.77
C GLU A 114 -13.54 10.48 18.14
N ALA A 115 -14.82 10.68 17.79
CA ALA A 115 -15.87 9.70 18.02
C ALA A 115 -15.58 8.38 17.27
N PHE A 116 -15.02 8.46 16.06
CA PHE A 116 -14.59 7.28 15.30
C PHE A 116 -13.46 6.52 15.99
N LEU A 117 -12.45 7.22 16.52
CA LEU A 117 -11.36 6.58 17.25
C LEU A 117 -11.85 5.87 18.52
N TYR A 118 -12.80 6.46 19.25
CA TYR A 118 -13.45 5.78 20.39
C TYR A 118 -14.32 4.59 19.95
N LEU A 119 -14.97 4.67 18.79
CA LEU A 119 -15.67 3.54 18.19
C LEU A 119 -14.69 2.39 17.89
N CYS A 120 -13.53 2.68 17.30
CA CYS A 120 -12.47 1.69 17.09
C CYS A 120 -12.03 1.02 18.40
N ARG A 121 -11.79 1.81 19.45
CA ARG A 121 -11.44 1.28 20.80
C ARG A 121 -12.56 0.40 21.36
N TYR A 122 -13.82 0.85 21.27
CA TYR A 122 -14.98 0.09 21.72
C TYR A 122 -15.09 -1.26 21.00
N LEU A 123 -14.92 -1.27 19.68
CA LEU A 123 -14.99 -2.49 18.88
C LEU A 123 -13.88 -3.47 19.25
N LEU A 124 -12.66 -2.99 19.51
CA LEU A 124 -11.58 -3.84 19.98
C LEU A 124 -11.90 -4.45 21.35
N CYS A 125 -12.39 -3.66 22.31
CA CYS A 125 -12.82 -4.17 23.63
C CYS A 125 -13.94 -5.23 23.49
N SER A 126 -14.89 -5.00 22.59
CA SER A 126 -15.96 -5.95 22.29
C SER A 126 -15.43 -7.25 21.69
N MET A 127 -14.48 -7.18 20.74
CA MET A 127 -13.88 -8.36 20.11
C MET A 127 -12.99 -9.16 21.09
N ASP A 128 -12.40 -8.49 22.08
CA ASP A 128 -11.58 -9.12 23.13
C ASP A 128 -12.41 -9.68 24.30
N SER A 129 -13.74 -9.49 24.32
CA SER A 129 -14.63 -10.04 25.35
C SER A 129 -14.81 -11.56 25.25
N ASP A 130 -14.93 -12.23 26.39
CA ASP A 130 -15.25 -13.67 26.47
C ASP A 130 -16.75 -13.95 26.26
N ASP A 131 -17.62 -12.97 26.50
CA ASP A 131 -19.06 -13.14 26.31
C ASP A 131 -19.46 -12.92 24.83
N ILE A 132 -19.92 -14.00 24.20
CA ILE A 132 -20.37 -14.02 22.80
C ILE A 132 -21.50 -13.01 22.57
N LYS A 133 -22.37 -12.74 23.56
CA LYS A 133 -23.51 -11.82 23.39
C LYS A 133 -23.06 -10.37 23.16
N VAL A 134 -21.95 -9.97 23.76
CA VAL A 134 -21.38 -8.63 23.61
C VAL A 134 -20.29 -8.56 22.55
N CYS A 135 -19.75 -9.70 22.13
CA CYS A 135 -18.74 -9.78 21.08
C CYS A 135 -19.32 -9.38 19.72
N TYR A 136 -18.74 -8.36 19.09
CA TYR A 136 -19.29 -7.74 17.90
C TYR A 136 -19.43 -8.70 16.70
N ILE A 137 -18.59 -9.74 16.63
CA ILE A 137 -18.68 -10.81 15.61
C ILE A 137 -19.97 -11.62 15.70
N ALA A 138 -20.65 -11.66 16.86
CA ALA A 138 -21.89 -12.42 17.03
C ALA A 138 -23.04 -11.92 16.15
N VAL A 139 -22.95 -10.69 15.63
CA VAL A 139 -23.88 -10.18 14.62
C VAL A 139 -23.74 -10.94 13.30
N ALA A 140 -22.51 -11.31 12.92
CA ALA A 140 -22.25 -12.06 11.68
C ALA A 140 -22.79 -13.50 11.71
N LEU A 141 -23.01 -14.06 12.90
CA LEU A 141 -23.58 -15.40 13.08
C LEU A 141 -25.10 -15.42 12.86
N LYS A 142 -25.75 -14.26 12.87
CA LYS A 142 -27.19 -14.13 12.63
C LYS A 142 -27.45 -13.93 11.15
N LYS A 143 -28.13 -14.89 10.52
CA LYS A 143 -28.46 -14.89 9.08
C LYS A 143 -29.12 -13.59 8.60
N GLU A 144 -29.94 -12.97 9.45
CA GLU A 144 -30.63 -11.71 9.17
C GLU A 144 -29.69 -10.50 9.00
N PHE A 145 -28.54 -10.49 9.69
CA PHE A 145 -27.67 -9.32 9.77
C PHE A 145 -26.32 -9.51 9.05
N VAL A 146 -25.92 -10.74 8.72
CA VAL A 146 -24.56 -11.06 8.22
C VAL A 146 -24.13 -10.19 7.03
N LEU A 147 -24.97 -10.03 6.00
CA LEU A 147 -24.60 -9.26 4.80
C LEU A 147 -24.43 -7.76 5.10
N SER A 148 -25.36 -7.18 5.87
CA SER A 148 -25.29 -5.77 6.22
C SER A 148 -24.19 -5.49 7.27
N TRP A 149 -23.82 -6.48 8.08
CA TRP A 149 -22.68 -6.41 8.99
C TRP A 149 -21.36 -6.45 8.22
N ILE A 150 -21.23 -7.30 7.20
CA ILE A 150 -20.04 -7.35 6.33
C ILE A 150 -19.82 -5.97 5.70
N GLN A 151 -20.87 -5.35 5.15
CA GLN A 151 -20.77 -4.00 4.58
C GLN A 151 -20.34 -2.96 5.63
N GLN A 152 -20.91 -3.02 6.84
CA GLN A 152 -20.54 -2.12 7.93
C GLN A 152 -19.06 -2.27 8.32
N VAL A 153 -18.53 -3.49 8.41
CA VAL A 153 -17.12 -3.72 8.74
C VAL A 153 -16.20 -3.27 7.60
N LYS A 154 -16.59 -3.48 6.35
CA LYS A 154 -15.88 -2.94 5.17
C LYS A 154 -15.74 -1.41 5.27
N ASP A 155 -16.84 -0.72 5.56
CA ASP A 155 -16.84 0.74 5.66
C ASP A 155 -16.01 1.26 6.86
N ILE A 156 -16.04 0.56 8.00
CA ILE A 156 -15.18 0.86 9.16
C ILE A 156 -13.71 0.70 8.81
N ASN A 157 -13.32 -0.45 8.23
CA ASN A 157 -11.93 -0.71 7.87
C ASN A 157 -11.43 0.24 6.78
N TRP A 158 -12.28 0.61 5.82
CA TRP A 158 -11.93 1.59 4.81
C TRP A 158 -11.68 2.97 5.43
N LYS A 159 -12.53 3.42 6.37
CA LYS A 159 -12.28 4.66 7.12
C LYS A 159 -10.99 4.61 7.93
N CYS A 160 -10.64 3.46 8.50
CA CYS A 160 -9.34 3.28 9.14
C CYS A 160 -8.21 3.52 8.14
N CYS A 161 -8.32 3.01 6.92
CA CYS A 161 -7.35 3.24 5.86
C CYS A 161 -7.29 4.72 5.42
N CYS A 162 -8.43 5.41 5.31
CA CYS A 162 -8.46 6.85 5.02
C CYS A 162 -7.70 7.65 6.08
N TYR A 163 -7.95 7.40 7.37
CA TYR A 163 -7.21 8.08 8.44
C TYR A 163 -5.72 7.73 8.44
N LEU A 164 -5.35 6.45 8.23
CA LEU A 164 -3.95 6.02 8.12
C LEU A 164 -3.18 6.79 7.03
N ARG A 165 -3.85 7.17 5.94
CA ARG A 165 -3.24 7.91 4.82
C ARG A 165 -2.63 9.23 5.25
N GLU A 166 -3.20 9.90 6.25
CA GLU A 166 -2.80 11.24 6.67
C GLU A 166 -1.82 11.24 7.86
N LEU A 167 -1.67 10.10 8.54
CA LEU A 167 -0.85 10.01 9.75
C LEU A 167 0.66 10.07 9.44
N LYS A 168 1.37 10.69 10.38
CA LYS A 168 2.81 10.86 10.39
C LYS A 168 3.44 9.99 11.50
N PRO A 169 4.12 8.88 11.16
CA PRO A 169 4.69 7.95 12.15
C PRO A 169 5.66 8.58 13.15
N GLU A 170 6.27 9.71 12.81
CA GLU A 170 7.20 10.45 13.67
C GLU A 170 6.54 11.21 14.82
N ASN A 171 5.25 11.50 14.71
CA ASN A 171 4.49 12.19 15.74
C ASN A 171 3.89 11.16 16.71
N HIS A 172 4.18 11.29 18.00
CA HIS A 172 3.72 10.35 19.03
C HIS A 172 2.19 10.20 19.08
N VAL A 173 1.44 11.30 18.89
CA VAL A 173 -0.03 11.27 18.89
C VAL A 173 -0.53 10.49 17.67
N ASP A 174 -0.02 10.80 16.48
CA ASP A 174 -0.39 10.11 15.25
C ASP A 174 0.05 8.65 15.26
N PHE A 175 1.20 8.33 15.86
CA PHE A 175 1.68 6.97 16.02
C PHE A 175 0.73 6.13 16.89
N SER A 176 0.24 6.71 17.99
CA SER A 176 -0.74 6.05 18.86
C SER A 176 -2.06 5.78 18.12
N VAL A 177 -2.52 6.73 17.30
CA VAL A 177 -3.70 6.55 16.45
C VAL A 177 -3.44 5.50 15.37
N MET A 178 -2.27 5.52 14.73
CA MET A 178 -1.87 4.55 13.72
C MET A 178 -1.92 3.13 14.29
N MET A 179 -1.37 2.91 15.48
CA MET A 179 -1.39 1.60 16.14
C MET A 179 -2.81 1.12 16.44
N LEU A 180 -3.70 2.01 16.89
CA LEU A 180 -5.11 1.70 17.08
C LEU A 180 -5.77 1.24 15.77
N LEU A 181 -5.59 2.00 14.69
CA LEU A 181 -6.18 1.70 13.39
C LEU A 181 -5.63 0.40 12.78
N LEU A 182 -4.32 0.18 12.87
CA LEU A 182 -3.69 -1.07 12.42
C LEU A 182 -4.21 -2.28 13.22
N ARG A 183 -4.44 -2.14 14.53
CA ARG A 183 -5.03 -3.21 15.35
C ARG A 183 -6.46 -3.52 14.92
N VAL A 184 -7.28 -2.52 14.60
CA VAL A 184 -8.64 -2.72 14.05
C VAL A 184 -8.57 -3.50 12.74
N LEU A 185 -7.71 -3.08 11.81
CA LEU A 185 -7.52 -3.78 10.54
C LEU A 185 -7.09 -5.23 10.76
N ILE A 186 -6.15 -5.50 11.66
CA ILE A 186 -5.70 -6.87 11.96
C ILE A 186 -6.84 -7.73 12.49
N VAL A 187 -7.60 -7.21 13.47
CA VAL A 187 -8.70 -7.94 14.11
C VAL A 187 -9.81 -8.24 13.11
N PHE A 188 -10.22 -7.30 12.26
CA PHE A 188 -11.32 -7.55 11.32
C PHE A 188 -10.91 -8.23 10.01
N THR A 189 -9.63 -8.56 9.84
CA THR A 189 -9.12 -9.27 8.65
C THR A 189 -8.42 -10.58 8.97
N SER A 190 -8.50 -11.05 10.23
CA SER A 190 -8.03 -12.38 10.61
C SER A 190 -8.79 -12.90 11.83
N THR A 191 -9.05 -14.20 11.82
CA THR A 191 -9.68 -14.92 12.91
C THR A 191 -8.73 -15.28 14.06
N SER A 192 -7.42 -15.05 13.91
CA SER A 192 -6.37 -15.48 14.85
C SER A 192 -6.59 -14.99 16.29
N THR A 193 -7.12 -13.79 16.45
CA THR A 193 -7.38 -13.19 17.76
C THR A 193 -8.81 -13.43 18.26
N TRP A 194 -9.69 -14.01 17.44
CA TRP A 194 -11.11 -14.15 17.78
C TRP A 194 -11.32 -15.29 18.76
N LYS A 195 -11.72 -14.95 19.99
CA LYS A 195 -12.02 -15.93 21.04
C LYS A 195 -13.08 -16.95 20.62
N ILE A 196 -14.08 -16.53 19.83
CA ILE A 196 -15.13 -17.42 19.31
C ILE A 196 -14.60 -18.55 18.42
N VAL A 197 -13.51 -18.31 17.70
CA VAL A 197 -12.90 -19.32 16.82
C VAL A 197 -12.14 -20.35 17.64
N LYS A 198 -11.53 -19.92 18.76
CA LYS A 198 -10.90 -20.82 19.72
C LYS A 198 -11.92 -21.71 20.43
N SER A 199 -13.08 -21.16 20.80
CA SER A 199 -14.16 -21.94 21.43
C SER A 199 -14.92 -22.84 20.47
N THR A 200 -15.00 -22.46 19.19
CA THR A 200 -15.78 -23.18 18.18
C THR A 200 -15.01 -23.27 16.86
N PRO A 201 -14.04 -24.20 16.76
CA PRO A 201 -13.15 -24.29 15.59
C PRO A 201 -13.89 -24.64 14.30
N ALA A 202 -15.07 -25.28 14.37
CA ALA A 202 -15.91 -25.56 13.21
C ALA A 202 -16.36 -24.29 12.44
N LEU A 203 -16.39 -23.13 13.10
CA LEU A 203 -16.73 -21.86 12.46
C LEU A 203 -15.53 -21.22 11.72
N ALA A 204 -14.31 -21.70 11.96
CA ALA A 204 -13.09 -21.08 11.43
C ALA A 204 -13.10 -20.92 9.89
N PRO A 205 -13.50 -21.93 9.08
CA PRO A 205 -13.49 -21.79 7.63
C PRO A 205 -14.40 -20.67 7.12
N GLY A 206 -15.64 -20.60 7.63
CA GLY A 206 -16.60 -19.57 7.23
C GLY A 206 -16.19 -18.17 7.68
N LEU A 207 -15.63 -18.05 8.89
CA LEU A 207 -15.13 -16.77 9.42
C LEU A 207 -13.84 -16.31 8.72
N ASN A 208 -12.98 -17.23 8.30
CA ASN A 208 -11.82 -16.93 7.46
C ASN A 208 -12.25 -16.43 6.07
N GLN A 209 -13.26 -17.06 5.45
CA GLN A 209 -13.80 -16.59 4.18
C GLN A 209 -14.38 -15.18 4.30
N LEU A 210 -15.06 -14.89 5.42
CA LEU A 210 -15.57 -13.55 5.73
C LEU A 210 -14.42 -12.53 5.86
N CYS A 211 -13.32 -12.88 6.53
CA CYS A 211 -12.12 -12.03 6.60
C CYS A 211 -11.51 -11.79 5.21
N ASN A 212 -11.46 -12.82 4.35
CA ASN A 212 -10.98 -12.70 2.98
C ASN A 212 -11.86 -11.75 2.15
N ASN A 213 -13.18 -11.80 2.34
CA ASN A 213 -14.12 -10.89 1.65
C ASN A 213 -13.93 -9.43 2.08
N ILE A 214 -13.67 -9.17 3.37
CA ILE A 214 -13.34 -7.83 3.86
C ILE A 214 -11.99 -7.38 3.29
N MET A 215 -10.99 -8.26 3.31
CA MET A 215 -9.65 -7.95 2.80
C MET A 215 -9.65 -7.67 1.30
N GLY A 216 -10.42 -8.43 0.52
CA GLY A 216 -10.62 -8.20 -0.91
C GLY A 216 -11.21 -6.82 -1.20
N ASP A 217 -12.18 -6.37 -0.39
CA ASP A 217 -12.78 -5.02 -0.51
C ASP A 217 -11.79 -3.89 -0.19
N LEU A 218 -10.95 -4.08 0.83
CA LEU A 218 -9.90 -3.10 1.14
C LEU A 218 -8.91 -2.98 -0.01
N ASN A 219 -8.53 -4.11 -0.60
CA ASN A 219 -7.61 -4.11 -1.72
C ASN A 219 -8.20 -3.42 -2.95
N THR A 220 -9.47 -3.68 -3.31
CA THR A 220 -10.12 -3.00 -4.45
C THR A 220 -10.26 -1.50 -4.25
N ARG A 221 -10.36 -1.02 -3.00
CA ARG A 221 -10.41 0.41 -2.67
C ARG A 221 -9.03 1.09 -2.61
N GLY A 222 -7.93 0.34 -2.68
CA GLY A 222 -6.58 0.91 -2.70
C GLY A 222 -5.82 0.84 -1.38
N LEU A 223 -5.88 -0.32 -0.69
CA LEU A 223 -5.08 -0.60 0.51
C LEU A 223 -3.57 -0.39 0.28
N TYR A 224 -3.02 -0.92 -0.80
CA TYR A 224 -1.58 -0.91 -1.03
C TYR A 224 -0.96 0.50 -1.16
N PRO A 225 -1.53 1.44 -1.94
CA PRO A 225 -1.04 2.82 -1.96
C PRO A 225 -1.06 3.51 -0.57
N ILE A 226 -2.02 3.18 0.28
CA ILE A 226 -2.09 3.74 1.64
C ILE A 226 -0.95 3.20 2.49
N LEU A 227 -0.71 1.90 2.45
CA LEU A 227 0.41 1.27 3.14
C LEU A 227 1.76 1.74 2.60
N GLN A 228 1.90 1.91 1.28
CA GLN A 228 3.07 2.50 0.65
C GLN A 228 3.37 3.88 1.23
N GLY A 229 2.38 4.79 1.23
CA GLY A 229 2.56 6.14 1.74
C GLY A 229 2.99 6.16 3.21
N LEU A 230 2.41 5.29 4.04
CA LEU A 230 2.78 5.17 5.44
C LEU A 230 4.20 4.60 5.62
N LEU A 231 4.51 3.49 4.94
CA LEU A 231 5.82 2.84 4.99
C LEU A 231 6.93 3.78 4.51
N THR A 232 6.74 4.48 3.39
CA THR A 232 7.70 5.48 2.88
C THR A 232 7.93 6.57 3.93
N ARG A 233 6.88 7.14 4.53
CA ARG A 233 7.06 8.18 5.58
C ARG A 233 7.87 7.71 6.78
N GLY A 234 7.69 6.46 7.21
CA GLY A 234 8.40 5.96 8.39
C GLY A 234 9.78 5.33 8.10
N LEU A 235 10.02 4.81 6.90
CA LEU A 235 11.27 4.13 6.51
C LEU A 235 12.24 5.01 5.71
N SER A 236 11.74 5.98 4.94
CA SER A 236 12.55 6.90 4.13
C SER A 236 13.21 8.00 4.99
N ARG A 237 13.99 7.57 5.98
CA ARG A 237 14.60 8.41 7.02
C ARG A 237 15.91 7.79 7.47
N THR A 238 16.78 8.57 8.08
CA THR A 238 18.02 8.07 8.71
C THR A 238 17.75 7.19 9.93
N LYS A 239 16.65 7.46 10.66
CA LYS A 239 16.15 6.65 11.76
C LYS A 239 14.72 6.21 11.47
N CYS A 240 14.49 4.89 11.52
CA CYS A 240 13.17 4.29 11.35
C CYS A 240 12.18 4.88 12.39
N ALA A 241 11.01 5.31 11.93
CA ALA A 241 9.93 5.78 12.81
C ALA A 241 9.11 4.63 13.43
N PHE A 242 9.20 3.43 12.85
CA PHE A 242 8.45 2.27 13.29
C PHE A 242 9.21 1.45 14.33
N ASN A 243 8.45 0.90 15.28
CA ASN A 243 8.88 -0.19 16.13
C ASN A 243 8.54 -1.55 15.50
N GLN A 244 8.99 -2.64 16.13
CA GLN A 244 8.68 -4.01 15.69
C GLN A 244 7.19 -4.24 15.46
N THR A 245 6.34 -3.87 16.42
CA THR A 245 4.88 -4.15 16.36
C THR A 245 4.20 -3.43 15.20
N SER A 246 4.50 -2.14 14.99
CA SER A 246 3.93 -1.34 13.90
C SER A 246 4.36 -1.84 12.53
N LEU A 247 5.66 -2.14 12.34
CA LEU A 247 6.16 -2.66 11.08
C LEU A 247 5.58 -4.06 10.78
N SER A 248 5.55 -4.94 11.78
CA SER A 248 4.93 -6.26 11.63
C SER A 248 3.47 -6.14 11.23
N ALA A 249 2.71 -5.28 11.89
CA ALA A 249 1.30 -5.07 11.58
C ALA A 249 1.08 -4.67 10.11
N MET A 250 1.85 -3.69 9.61
CA MET A 250 1.74 -3.24 8.22
C MET A 250 2.11 -4.34 7.21
N VAL A 251 3.22 -5.06 7.45
CA VAL A 251 3.66 -6.16 6.57
C VAL A 251 2.65 -7.30 6.57
N THR A 252 2.10 -7.67 7.74
CA THR A 252 1.06 -8.68 7.86
C THR A 252 -0.22 -8.29 7.12
N ILE A 253 -0.67 -7.04 7.27
CA ILE A 253 -1.86 -6.54 6.53
C ILE A 253 -1.59 -6.57 5.02
N ALA A 254 -0.38 -6.18 4.57
CA ALA A 254 0.00 -6.21 3.16
C ALA A 254 0.10 -7.64 2.58
N LEU A 255 0.55 -8.63 3.36
CA LEU A 255 0.77 -9.98 2.86
C LEU A 255 -0.50 -10.85 2.83
N ARG A 256 -1.46 -10.60 3.72
CA ARG A 256 -2.72 -11.36 3.81
C ARG A 256 -3.50 -11.44 2.48
N PRO A 257 -3.73 -10.34 1.73
CA PRO A 257 -4.40 -10.42 0.43
C PRO A 257 -3.66 -11.32 -0.56
N LEU A 258 -2.32 -11.29 -0.57
CA LEU A 258 -1.51 -12.16 -1.43
C LEU A 258 -1.70 -13.63 -1.07
N ILE A 259 -1.62 -13.97 0.22
CA ILE A 259 -1.79 -15.35 0.69
C ILE A 259 -3.21 -15.85 0.34
N ALA A 260 -4.24 -15.05 0.63
CA ALA A 260 -5.63 -15.43 0.37
C ALA A 260 -5.92 -15.65 -1.12
N ALA A 261 -5.23 -14.94 -2.00
CA ALA A 261 -5.36 -15.08 -3.45
C ALA A 261 -4.27 -15.97 -4.09
N ASN A 262 -3.56 -16.76 -3.28
CA ASN A 262 -2.48 -17.64 -3.72
C ASN A 262 -1.42 -16.95 -4.60
N PHE A 263 -1.10 -15.69 -4.28
CA PHE A 263 -0.12 -14.87 -4.98
C PHE A 263 -0.43 -14.70 -6.48
N SER A 264 -1.68 -14.41 -6.84
CA SER A 264 -2.03 -14.08 -8.23
C SER A 264 -1.17 -12.95 -8.79
N ASP A 265 -0.78 -13.05 -10.07
CA ASP A 265 0.13 -12.09 -10.72
C ASP A 265 -0.35 -10.64 -10.60
N ASN A 266 -1.66 -10.42 -10.69
CA ASN A 266 -2.25 -9.09 -10.53
C ASN A 266 -1.96 -8.49 -9.15
N LEU A 267 -2.20 -9.24 -8.08
CA LEU A 267 -1.97 -8.75 -6.73
C LEU A 267 -0.49 -8.68 -6.40
N LEU A 268 0.30 -9.65 -6.88
CA LEU A 268 1.75 -9.64 -6.71
C LEU A 268 2.37 -8.42 -7.41
N THR A 269 1.89 -8.06 -8.60
CA THR A 269 2.32 -6.84 -9.31
C THR A 269 2.06 -5.59 -8.48
N VAL A 270 0.84 -5.44 -7.94
CA VAL A 270 0.50 -4.29 -7.09
C VAL A 270 1.31 -4.28 -5.80
N PHE A 271 1.54 -5.44 -5.18
CA PHE A 271 2.39 -5.56 -3.99
C PHE A 271 3.85 -5.20 -4.29
N VAL A 272 4.41 -5.67 -5.41
CA VAL A 272 5.78 -5.33 -5.82
C VAL A 272 5.93 -3.83 -6.05
N LEU A 273 4.95 -3.22 -6.71
CA LEU A 273 4.92 -1.79 -6.99
C LEU A 273 4.78 -0.90 -5.75
N ASN A 274 4.01 -1.32 -4.76
CA ASN A 274 3.65 -0.46 -3.61
C ASN A 274 4.39 -0.81 -2.32
N ILE A 275 4.83 -2.07 -2.16
CA ILE A 275 5.45 -2.55 -0.92
C ILE A 275 6.93 -2.89 -1.15
N MET A 276 7.24 -3.76 -2.12
CA MET A 276 8.65 -4.16 -2.37
C MET A 276 9.52 -3.04 -2.97
N SER A 277 8.90 -2.00 -3.52
CA SER A 277 9.60 -0.80 -4.02
C SER A 277 9.88 0.22 -2.91
N VAL A 278 9.33 0.06 -1.71
CA VAL A 278 9.55 0.99 -0.59
C VAL A 278 11.02 0.96 -0.17
N PRO A 279 11.67 2.11 0.02
CA PRO A 279 13.08 2.16 0.38
C PRO A 279 13.42 1.31 1.61
N ALA A 280 14.37 0.39 1.43
CA ALA A 280 14.93 -0.44 2.49
C ALA A 280 13.93 -1.25 3.34
N VAL A 281 12.72 -1.55 2.84
CA VAL A 281 11.70 -2.28 3.60
C VAL A 281 12.21 -3.65 4.09
N ILE A 282 12.91 -4.41 3.25
CA ILE A 282 13.43 -5.72 3.64
C ILE A 282 14.55 -5.59 4.67
N HIS A 283 15.37 -4.54 4.58
CA HIS A 283 16.38 -4.25 5.59
C HIS A 283 15.76 -3.95 6.96
N HIS A 284 14.75 -3.10 7.01
CA HIS A 284 14.07 -2.78 8.26
C HIS A 284 13.27 -3.96 8.81
N VAL A 285 12.63 -4.75 7.96
CA VAL A 285 11.94 -5.99 8.38
C VAL A 285 12.94 -6.96 9.00
N SER A 286 14.08 -7.20 8.35
CA SER A 286 15.13 -8.09 8.88
C SER A 286 15.64 -7.62 10.25
N ASN A 287 15.85 -6.31 10.44
CA ASN A 287 16.40 -5.80 11.69
C ASN A 287 15.37 -5.66 12.82
N LEU A 288 14.10 -5.40 12.51
CA LEU A 288 13.07 -5.09 13.52
C LEU A 288 12.12 -6.27 13.77
N SER A 289 11.89 -7.15 12.81
CA SER A 289 10.91 -8.23 12.92
C SER A 289 11.32 -9.48 12.16
N GLN A 290 12.06 -10.36 12.85
CA GLN A 290 12.45 -11.68 12.33
C GLN A 290 11.25 -12.58 12.04
N GLU A 291 10.16 -12.46 12.81
CA GLU A 291 8.92 -13.20 12.55
C GLU A 291 8.34 -12.86 11.16
N CYS A 292 8.29 -11.56 10.81
CA CYS A 292 7.84 -11.15 9.49
C CYS A 292 8.81 -11.61 8.40
N LEU A 293 10.12 -11.57 8.64
CA LEU A 293 11.09 -12.10 7.69
C LEU A 293 10.86 -13.59 7.40
N THR A 294 10.67 -14.39 8.46
CA THR A 294 10.33 -15.81 8.34
C THR A 294 9.04 -16.01 7.55
N LEU A 295 8.03 -15.15 7.72
CA LEU A 295 6.79 -15.23 6.96
C LEU A 295 7.01 -14.99 5.46
N LEU A 296 7.83 -14.00 5.08
CA LEU A 296 8.17 -13.73 3.67
C LEU A 296 8.90 -14.92 3.04
N VAL A 297 9.86 -15.51 3.77
CA VAL A 297 10.62 -16.69 3.35
C VAL A 297 9.73 -17.93 3.24
N THR A 298 8.89 -18.18 4.25
CA THR A 298 7.95 -19.33 4.27
C THR A 298 7.02 -19.32 3.07
N HIS A 299 6.57 -18.14 2.65
CA HIS A 299 5.71 -18.00 1.47
C HIS A 299 6.48 -17.89 0.14
N ARG A 300 7.81 -18.03 0.16
CA ARG A 300 8.72 -17.95 -1.00
C ARG A 300 8.54 -16.66 -1.78
N LEU A 301 8.43 -15.53 -1.07
CA LEU A 301 8.16 -14.24 -1.69
C LEU A 301 9.28 -13.85 -2.67
N PHE A 302 10.54 -14.21 -2.39
CA PHE A 302 11.65 -13.98 -3.32
C PHE A 302 11.40 -14.64 -4.66
N LYS A 303 11.20 -15.97 -4.65
CA LYS A 303 10.99 -16.76 -5.87
C LYS A 303 9.80 -16.25 -6.67
N ARG A 304 8.66 -16.02 -6.01
CA ARG A 304 7.44 -15.52 -6.67
C ARG A 304 7.65 -14.14 -7.31
N SER A 305 8.29 -13.22 -6.58
CA SER A 305 8.60 -11.89 -7.11
C SER A 305 9.58 -11.97 -8.27
N LEU A 306 10.57 -12.87 -8.19
CA LEU A 306 11.54 -13.10 -9.26
C LEU A 306 10.90 -13.71 -10.50
N ASP A 307 9.98 -14.66 -10.35
CA ASP A 307 9.23 -15.23 -11.47
C ASP A 307 8.40 -14.16 -12.19
N LEU A 308 7.71 -13.29 -11.43
CA LEU A 308 6.99 -12.15 -11.99
C LEU A 308 7.94 -11.19 -12.74
N LEU A 309 9.08 -10.84 -12.14
CA LEU A 309 10.08 -9.94 -12.72
C LEU A 309 10.94 -10.60 -13.82
N SER A 310 10.80 -11.90 -14.04
CA SER A 310 11.41 -12.59 -15.18
C SER A 310 10.53 -12.51 -16.43
N ASN A 311 9.23 -12.21 -16.27
CA ASN A 311 8.35 -11.94 -17.39
C ASN A 311 8.61 -10.53 -17.94
N GLU A 312 8.99 -10.47 -19.22
CA GLU A 312 9.34 -9.22 -19.89
C GLU A 312 8.21 -8.17 -19.85
N GLN A 313 6.96 -8.57 -20.00
CA GLN A 313 5.82 -7.64 -19.97
C GLN A 313 5.62 -7.06 -18.57
N SER A 314 5.58 -7.92 -17.55
CA SER A 314 5.43 -7.51 -16.14
C SER A 314 6.57 -6.60 -15.71
N THR A 315 7.80 -6.93 -16.08
CA THR A 315 8.99 -6.12 -15.81
C THR A 315 8.90 -4.76 -16.48
N ARG A 316 8.53 -4.69 -17.77
CA ARG A 316 8.33 -3.40 -18.45
C ARG A 316 7.26 -2.55 -17.75
N ILE A 317 6.12 -3.14 -17.37
CA ILE A 317 5.05 -2.42 -16.67
C ILE A 317 5.55 -1.88 -15.33
N ILE A 318 6.18 -2.73 -14.52
CA ILE A 318 6.65 -2.38 -13.18
C ILE A 318 7.70 -1.27 -13.24
N PHE A 319 8.74 -1.44 -14.05
CA PHE A 319 9.83 -0.48 -14.14
C PHE A 319 9.47 0.80 -14.92
N ASN A 320 8.44 0.78 -15.76
CA ASN A 320 7.90 2.02 -16.37
C ASN A 320 7.01 2.80 -15.40
N THR A 321 6.36 2.11 -14.46
CA THR A 321 5.49 2.73 -13.44
C THR A 321 6.31 3.28 -12.28
N LEU A 322 7.41 2.63 -11.92
CA LEU A 322 8.32 3.11 -10.89
C LEU A 322 9.21 4.24 -11.43
N GLU A 323 9.27 5.35 -10.70
CA GLU A 323 10.33 6.33 -10.93
C GLU A 323 11.69 5.68 -10.63
N GLY A 324 12.73 6.09 -11.37
CA GLY A 324 14.02 5.39 -11.44
C GLY A 324 14.68 5.05 -10.10
N ASN A 325 14.45 5.85 -9.05
CA ASN A 325 15.02 5.57 -7.74
C ASN A 325 14.26 4.50 -6.94
N TYR A 326 12.94 4.38 -7.12
CA TYR A 326 12.16 3.32 -6.49
C TYR A 326 12.38 1.97 -7.19
N ALA A 327 12.73 1.99 -8.48
CA ALA A 327 13.25 0.82 -9.18
C ALA A 327 14.55 0.28 -8.55
N LEU A 328 15.46 1.18 -8.14
CA LEU A 328 16.67 0.79 -7.42
C LEU A 328 16.34 0.22 -6.02
N CYS A 329 15.38 0.82 -5.32
CA CYS A 329 14.89 0.31 -4.04
C CYS A 329 14.32 -1.12 -4.18
N LEU A 330 13.53 -1.37 -5.23
CA LEU A 330 13.02 -2.71 -5.54
C LEU A 330 14.17 -3.71 -5.74
N LEU A 331 15.18 -3.36 -6.54
CA LEU A 331 16.33 -4.24 -6.75
C LEU A 331 17.09 -4.51 -5.46
N ALA A 332 17.36 -3.49 -4.66
CA ALA A 332 18.03 -3.62 -3.36
C ALA A 332 17.24 -4.54 -2.40
N ASN A 333 15.92 -4.40 -2.36
CA ASN A 333 15.04 -5.27 -1.59
C ASN A 333 15.06 -6.72 -2.11
N MET A 334 15.12 -6.92 -3.43
CA MET A 334 15.29 -8.26 -4.03
C MET A 334 16.65 -8.88 -3.71
N VAL A 335 17.75 -8.11 -3.73
CA VAL A 335 19.08 -8.61 -3.31
C VAL A 335 19.03 -9.06 -1.86
N HIS A 336 18.51 -8.23 -0.97
CA HIS A 336 18.47 -8.56 0.46
C HIS A 336 17.56 -9.77 0.71
N LEU A 337 16.39 -9.84 0.09
CA LEU A 337 15.49 -10.97 0.28
C LEU A 337 16.09 -12.27 -0.26
N GLY A 338 16.76 -12.24 -1.42
CA GLY A 338 17.47 -13.42 -1.95
C GLY A 338 18.68 -13.82 -1.10
N PHE A 339 19.37 -12.86 -0.48
CA PHE A 339 20.46 -13.15 0.45
C PHE A 339 19.98 -13.82 1.75
N VAL A 340 18.75 -13.52 2.19
CA VAL A 340 18.11 -14.20 3.32
C VAL A 340 17.55 -15.57 2.90
N GLU A 341 16.87 -15.64 1.75
CA GLU A 341 16.27 -16.87 1.18
C GLU A 341 17.26 -17.58 0.23
N LEU A 342 18.41 -18.03 0.75
CA LEU A 342 19.50 -18.56 -0.08
C LEU A 342 19.10 -19.80 -0.88
N GLU A 343 18.30 -20.69 -0.31
CA GLU A 343 17.82 -21.88 -1.01
C GLU A 343 17.01 -21.47 -2.26
N GLY A 344 16.10 -20.51 -2.11
CA GLY A 344 15.34 -19.95 -3.21
C GLY A 344 16.22 -19.20 -4.22
N LEU A 345 17.30 -18.57 -3.77
CA LEU A 345 18.29 -17.94 -4.64
C LEU A 345 19.06 -18.97 -5.47
N VAL A 346 19.59 -20.03 -4.84
CA VAL A 346 20.33 -21.10 -5.54
C VAL A 346 19.46 -21.71 -6.64
N GLU A 347 18.20 -22.06 -6.35
CA GLU A 347 17.24 -22.59 -7.32
C GLU A 347 17.01 -21.66 -8.52
N ASN A 348 17.16 -20.34 -8.35
CA ASN A 348 16.78 -19.33 -9.34
C ASN A 348 17.93 -18.41 -9.73
N THR A 349 19.19 -18.85 -9.54
CA THR A 349 20.39 -18.02 -9.71
C THR A 349 20.43 -17.38 -11.10
N ILE A 350 20.13 -18.14 -12.15
CA ILE A 350 20.11 -17.63 -13.54
C ILE A 350 19.07 -16.53 -13.72
N LYS A 351 17.82 -16.75 -13.27
CA LYS A 351 16.75 -15.75 -13.34
C LYS A 351 17.11 -14.48 -12.57
N PHE A 352 17.69 -14.65 -11.38
CA PHE A 352 18.15 -13.55 -10.55
C PHE A 352 19.23 -12.73 -11.28
N MET A 353 20.23 -13.38 -11.88
CA MET A 353 21.27 -12.66 -12.61
C MET A 353 20.69 -11.94 -13.84
N LEU A 354 19.80 -12.61 -14.58
CA LEU A 354 19.13 -12.03 -15.73
C LEU A 354 18.30 -10.78 -15.38
N LEU A 355 17.67 -10.73 -14.20
CA LEU A 355 16.95 -9.54 -13.73
C LEU A 355 17.88 -8.30 -13.70
N PHE A 356 19.09 -8.43 -13.15
CA PHE A 356 20.09 -7.34 -13.11
C PHE A 356 20.64 -7.00 -14.49
N VAL A 357 20.76 -8.00 -15.35
CA VAL A 357 21.15 -7.81 -16.74
C VAL A 357 20.08 -6.99 -17.47
N PHE A 358 18.83 -7.44 -17.49
CA PHE A 358 17.73 -6.82 -18.22
C PHE A 358 17.28 -5.47 -17.69
N TRP A 359 17.58 -5.14 -16.43
CA TRP A 359 17.36 -3.80 -15.88
C TRP A 359 17.96 -2.69 -16.76
N LYS A 360 19.08 -2.97 -17.46
CA LYS A 360 19.69 -2.01 -18.40
C LYS A 360 18.86 -1.80 -19.69
N THR A 361 18.06 -2.75 -20.14
CA THR A 361 17.24 -2.57 -21.36
C THR A 361 16.07 -1.61 -21.10
N VAL A 362 15.60 -1.52 -19.85
CA VAL A 362 14.60 -0.54 -19.42
C VAL A 362 15.21 0.87 -19.22
N ARG A 363 16.54 0.97 -19.11
CA ARG A 363 17.31 2.23 -18.97
C ARG A 363 17.20 3.17 -20.18
N ASN A 364 16.78 2.70 -21.36
CA ASN A 364 16.57 3.58 -22.51
C ASN A 364 15.44 4.63 -22.29
N MET A 365 14.72 4.56 -21.17
CA MET A 365 13.70 5.55 -20.80
C MET A 365 14.17 6.66 -19.83
N TYR A 366 15.22 6.50 -19.01
CA TYR A 366 15.62 7.56 -18.05
C TYR A 366 17.13 7.61 -17.76
N ARG A 367 17.74 8.80 -17.99
CA ARG A 367 19.13 9.14 -17.61
C ARG A 367 19.26 9.28 -16.08
N ILE A 368 19.40 8.16 -15.37
CA ILE A 368 19.77 8.19 -13.95
C ILE A 368 21.30 8.26 -13.86
N LYS A 369 21.84 9.47 -13.60
CA LYS A 369 23.15 9.62 -12.96
C LYS A 369 22.91 9.55 -11.46
N ILE A 370 23.25 8.43 -10.84
CA ILE A 370 23.26 8.34 -9.39
C ILE A 370 24.46 9.13 -8.88
N GLN A 371 24.23 10.14 -8.02
CA GLN A 371 25.26 10.96 -7.39
C GLN A 371 25.25 10.87 -5.84
N PHE A 372 25.92 9.88 -5.28
CA PHE A 372 26.51 9.74 -3.95
C PHE A 372 27.87 10.43 -3.85
N ASN A 373 27.95 11.56 -3.15
CA ASN A 373 29.26 12.04 -2.70
C ASN A 373 29.70 11.22 -1.47
N SER A 374 30.84 10.54 -1.62
CA SER A 374 31.64 10.03 -0.50
C SER A 374 32.50 11.18 0.01
N LEU A 375 32.54 11.36 1.34
CA LEU A 375 33.24 12.39 2.14
C LEU A 375 32.39 13.60 2.58
N ALA A 376 32.14 13.61 3.90
CA ALA A 376 31.91 14.73 4.81
C ALA A 376 30.72 15.68 4.57
N SER A 377 29.84 15.71 5.57
CA SER A 377 28.84 16.74 5.89
C SER A 377 27.64 16.89 4.93
N CYS A 378 26.45 16.95 5.54
CA CYS A 378 25.20 17.30 4.90
C CYS A 378 25.33 18.49 3.95
N SER A 379 25.12 18.29 2.66
CA SER A 379 24.27 19.10 1.75
C SER A 379 24.73 18.94 0.31
N GLY A 380 23.80 18.67 -0.61
CA GLY A 380 24.03 18.77 -2.05
C GLY A 380 23.94 17.45 -2.81
N LEU A 381 22.72 16.93 -2.92
CA LEU A 381 22.39 15.85 -3.84
C LEU A 381 21.85 16.46 -5.12
N VAL A 382 22.64 16.48 -6.19
CA VAL A 382 22.17 16.95 -7.49
C VAL A 382 21.89 15.74 -8.38
N PHE A 383 20.69 15.19 -8.22
CA PHE A 383 20.11 14.29 -9.20
C PHE A 383 19.55 15.10 -10.37
N SER A 384 19.63 14.55 -11.59
CA SER A 384 19.09 15.19 -12.81
C SER A 384 17.55 15.27 -12.84
N GLN A 385 16.84 14.72 -11.85
CA GLN A 385 15.40 14.83 -11.65
C GLN A 385 15.11 15.33 -10.23
N LYS A 386 13.97 16.01 -10.04
CA LYS A 386 13.46 16.35 -8.69
C LYS A 386 13.34 15.05 -7.91
N THR A 387 14.19 14.86 -6.92
CA THR A 387 14.18 13.67 -6.07
C THR A 387 13.51 13.99 -4.76
N ASP A 388 12.72 13.05 -4.27
CA ASP A 388 12.09 13.15 -2.96
C ASP A 388 13.20 13.26 -1.88
N PRO A 389 13.24 14.35 -1.10
CA PRO A 389 14.21 14.52 -0.03
C PRO A 389 14.18 13.37 1.00
N SER A 390 13.04 12.69 1.16
CA SER A 390 12.91 11.55 2.08
C SER A 390 13.68 10.32 1.60
N LEU A 391 13.64 10.03 0.31
CA LEU A 391 14.33 8.89 -0.30
C LEU A 391 15.84 8.93 -0.01
N HIS A 392 16.44 10.11 -0.12
CA HIS A 392 17.86 10.35 0.17
C HIS A 392 18.29 9.91 1.56
N ALA A 393 17.47 10.19 2.56
CA ALA A 393 17.76 9.83 3.94
C ALA A 393 17.83 8.31 4.15
N SER A 394 17.11 7.52 3.31
CA SER A 394 17.15 6.05 3.34
C SER A 394 18.20 5.41 2.43
N MET A 395 18.83 6.16 1.53
CA MET A 395 19.78 5.59 0.57
C MET A 395 20.96 4.83 1.21
N PRO A 396 21.51 5.21 2.39
CA PRO A 396 22.55 4.41 3.04
C PRO A 396 22.13 2.95 3.29
N PHE A 397 20.85 2.71 3.62
CA PHE A 397 20.32 1.36 3.82
C PHE A 397 20.15 0.62 2.50
N VAL A 398 19.69 1.30 1.45
CA VAL A 398 19.58 0.76 0.09
C VAL A 398 20.97 0.33 -0.42
N VAL A 399 22.00 1.15 -0.20
CA VAL A 399 23.39 0.81 -0.56
C VAL A 399 23.87 -0.41 0.21
N LYS A 400 23.63 -0.49 1.53
CA LYS A 400 23.98 -1.68 2.33
C LYS A 400 23.33 -2.96 1.80
N GLN A 401 22.09 -2.88 1.33
CA GLN A 401 21.43 -4.03 0.72
C GLN A 401 22.07 -4.43 -0.61
N LEU A 402 22.41 -3.46 -1.45
CA LEU A 402 23.11 -3.72 -2.71
C LEU A 402 24.51 -4.29 -2.47
N GLN A 403 25.21 -3.87 -1.42
CA GLN A 403 26.52 -4.40 -1.03
C GLN A 403 26.53 -5.91 -0.78
N LEU A 404 25.39 -6.50 -0.39
CA LEU A 404 25.26 -7.94 -0.28
C LEU A 404 25.51 -8.65 -1.61
N LEU A 405 25.28 -7.98 -2.75
CA LEU A 405 25.50 -8.52 -4.09
C LEU A 405 26.97 -8.86 -4.35
N TRP A 406 27.92 -8.09 -3.81
CA TRP A 406 29.37 -8.34 -3.92
C TRP A 406 29.98 -8.79 -2.58
N SER A 407 29.17 -9.36 -1.70
CA SER A 407 29.67 -10.08 -0.52
C SER A 407 30.32 -11.40 -0.93
N GLU A 408 31.27 -11.89 -0.12
CA GLU A 408 31.95 -13.17 -0.36
C GLU A 408 30.95 -14.31 -0.63
N LYS A 409 29.90 -14.38 0.20
CA LYS A 409 28.86 -15.41 0.11
C LYS A 409 28.10 -15.37 -1.21
N MET A 410 27.75 -14.18 -1.70
CA MET A 410 27.05 -14.02 -2.98
C MET A 410 27.98 -14.32 -4.16
N ILE A 411 29.24 -13.87 -4.09
CA ILE A 411 30.24 -14.13 -5.12
C ILE A 411 30.48 -15.64 -5.26
N ARG A 412 30.70 -16.35 -4.16
CA ARG A 412 30.87 -17.81 -4.17
C ARG A 412 29.66 -18.53 -4.76
N LEU A 413 28.44 -18.06 -4.47
CA LEU A 413 27.22 -18.62 -5.03
C LEU A 413 27.15 -18.40 -6.55
N MET A 414 27.38 -17.17 -7.02
CA MET A 414 27.29 -16.84 -8.45
C MET A 414 28.38 -17.49 -9.30
N PHE A 415 29.58 -17.67 -8.74
CA PHE A 415 30.72 -18.27 -9.41
C PHE A 415 30.98 -19.73 -8.99
N ALA A 416 29.99 -20.41 -8.38
CA ALA A 416 30.17 -21.75 -7.81
C ALA A 416 30.80 -22.74 -8.82
N ASP A 417 30.33 -22.75 -10.07
CA ASP A 417 30.86 -23.63 -11.12
C ASP A 417 32.33 -23.37 -11.44
N LEU A 418 32.74 -22.09 -11.46
CA LEU A 418 34.13 -21.69 -11.70
C LEU A 418 35.02 -22.10 -10.53
N LEU A 419 34.56 -21.89 -9.30
CA LEU A 419 35.33 -22.22 -8.11
C LEU A 419 35.51 -23.73 -7.96
N ASN A 420 34.44 -24.50 -8.16
CA ASN A 420 34.49 -25.96 -8.16
C ASN A 420 35.44 -26.50 -9.23
N TYR A 421 35.45 -25.91 -10.44
CA TYR A 421 36.36 -26.31 -11.51
C TYR A 421 37.83 -26.17 -11.09
N ILE A 422 38.17 -25.08 -10.41
CA ILE A 422 39.55 -24.75 -10.03
C ILE A 422 40.02 -25.58 -8.84
N GLU A 423 39.14 -25.86 -7.88
CA GLU A 423 39.41 -26.80 -6.79
C GLU A 423 39.70 -28.21 -7.34
N ILE A 424 38.92 -28.68 -8.31
CA ILE A 424 39.15 -29.99 -8.95
C ILE A 424 40.47 -30.01 -9.74
N ASP A 425 40.81 -28.93 -10.44
CA ASP A 425 42.03 -28.85 -11.25
C ASP A 425 43.30 -28.78 -10.39
N THR A 426 43.24 -28.03 -9.29
CA THR A 426 44.34 -27.95 -8.30
C THR A 426 44.56 -29.29 -7.59
N GLU A 427 43.50 -30.03 -7.26
CA GLU A 427 43.62 -31.40 -6.74
C GLU A 427 44.27 -32.36 -7.76
N LYS A 428 43.88 -32.29 -9.04
CA LYS A 428 44.47 -33.12 -10.10
C LYS A 428 45.95 -32.81 -10.33
N ALA A 429 46.35 -31.54 -10.23
CA ALA A 429 47.75 -31.14 -10.30
C ALA A 429 48.57 -31.66 -9.09
N SER A 430 47.96 -31.77 -7.91
CA SER A 430 48.63 -32.27 -6.69
C SER A 430 48.80 -33.79 -6.63
N LYS A 431 47.93 -34.56 -7.32
CA LYS A 431 47.91 -36.03 -7.30
C LYS A 431 48.86 -36.71 -8.33
N ASN A 432 49.62 -35.92 -9.11
CA ASN A 432 50.63 -36.44 -10.05
C ASN A 432 52.07 -36.12 -9.61
N PRO A 433 52.68 -36.83 -8.63
CA PRO A 433 54.11 -36.78 -8.43
C PRO A 433 54.79 -37.80 -9.35
N SER A 434 55.25 -37.39 -10.55
CA SER A 434 56.20 -38.21 -11.31
C SER A 434 57.60 -38.06 -10.70
N PRO A 435 58.30 -39.15 -10.34
CA PRO A 435 59.64 -39.06 -9.80
C PRO A 435 60.64 -39.05 -10.96
N SER A 436 60.90 -37.89 -11.56
CA SER A 436 62.01 -37.75 -12.51
C SER A 436 63.28 -37.23 -11.81
N LYS A 437 64.32 -38.07 -11.84
CA LYS A 437 65.64 -37.85 -11.22
C LYS A 437 66.51 -36.90 -12.05
N ASN A 438 66.11 -35.63 -12.21
CA ASN A 438 67.00 -34.62 -12.82
C ASN A 438 66.85 -33.27 -12.12
N ILE A 439 67.72 -33.02 -11.14
CA ILE A 439 67.71 -31.87 -10.23
C ILE A 439 67.97 -30.54 -11.00
N ILE A 440 68.67 -30.60 -12.14
CA ILE A 440 69.07 -29.40 -12.90
C ILE A 440 67.95 -28.91 -13.85
N LYS A 441 67.07 -29.79 -14.35
CA LYS A 441 65.84 -29.38 -15.08
C LYS A 441 64.78 -28.79 -14.14
N LYS A 442 64.78 -29.18 -12.87
CA LYS A 442 63.85 -28.72 -11.83
C LYS A 442 63.97 -27.24 -11.48
N ALA A 443 65.11 -26.60 -11.72
CA ALA A 443 65.30 -25.16 -11.47
C ALA A 443 64.86 -24.31 -12.68
N LEU A 444 65.02 -24.82 -13.90
CA LEU A 444 64.61 -24.12 -15.13
C LEU A 444 63.09 -24.23 -15.36
N ASP A 445 62.48 -25.39 -15.06
CA ASP A 445 61.02 -25.56 -15.11
C ASP A 445 60.31 -24.76 -14.00
N LYS A 446 60.98 -24.45 -12.88
CA LYS A 446 60.47 -23.56 -11.81
C LYS A 446 60.48 -22.07 -12.19
N ALA A 447 61.31 -21.67 -13.17
CA ALA A 447 61.33 -20.30 -13.68
C ALA A 447 60.35 -20.12 -14.86
N SER A 448 60.00 -21.21 -15.56
CA SER A 448 59.09 -21.21 -16.72
C SER A 448 57.62 -21.49 -16.39
N THR A 449 57.26 -21.78 -15.13
CA THR A 449 55.88 -22.09 -14.68
C THR A 449 55.13 -20.88 -14.12
N LYS A 450 55.46 -19.67 -14.59
CA LYS A 450 54.52 -18.53 -14.50
C LYS A 450 53.61 -18.58 -15.72
N SER A 451 52.34 -18.95 -15.50
CA SER A 451 51.21 -18.95 -16.47
C SER A 451 50.83 -20.25 -17.20
N SER A 452 50.80 -21.39 -16.52
CA SER A 452 50.02 -22.55 -17.02
C SER A 452 48.92 -22.93 -16.04
N GLY A 453 47.99 -22.01 -15.79
CA GLY A 453 46.64 -22.42 -15.41
C GLY A 453 46.04 -23.21 -16.57
N SER A 454 45.26 -24.26 -16.28
CA SER A 454 44.52 -24.99 -17.29
C SER A 454 43.71 -24.00 -18.14
N LYS A 455 44.01 -23.93 -19.45
CA LYS A 455 43.28 -23.03 -20.36
C LYS A 455 41.84 -23.52 -20.44
N ILE A 456 40.92 -22.79 -19.81
CA ILE A 456 39.48 -23.04 -19.90
C ILE A 456 39.09 -22.81 -21.36
N LYS A 457 38.60 -23.85 -22.04
CA LYS A 457 38.10 -23.70 -23.42
C LYS A 457 36.88 -22.77 -23.42
N LEU A 458 36.85 -21.83 -24.37
CA LEU A 458 35.79 -20.82 -24.49
C LEU A 458 34.38 -21.44 -24.62
N ASP A 459 34.28 -22.61 -25.23
CA ASP A 459 33.04 -23.40 -25.42
C ASP A 459 32.72 -24.35 -24.26
N SER A 460 33.44 -24.27 -23.13
CA SER A 460 33.15 -25.10 -21.97
C SER A 460 31.88 -24.63 -21.25
N SER A 461 31.18 -25.57 -20.60
CA SER A 461 30.05 -25.25 -19.73
C SER A 461 30.43 -24.26 -18.62
N VAL A 462 31.66 -24.33 -18.12
CA VAL A 462 32.24 -23.44 -17.10
C VAL A 462 32.42 -22.00 -17.63
N SER A 463 32.88 -21.84 -18.87
CA SER A 463 32.98 -20.52 -19.52
C SER A 463 31.61 -19.86 -19.67
N THR A 464 30.60 -20.64 -20.06
CA THR A 464 29.23 -20.16 -20.25
C THR A 464 28.57 -19.79 -18.91
N SER A 465 28.74 -20.60 -17.87
CA SER A 465 28.20 -20.31 -16.53
C SER A 465 28.90 -19.12 -15.85
N THR A 466 30.18 -18.88 -16.15
CA THR A 466 30.95 -17.73 -15.64
C THR A 466 30.59 -16.41 -16.33
N CYS A 467 30.15 -16.45 -17.60
CA CYS A 467 29.85 -15.26 -18.38
C CYS A 467 28.71 -14.42 -17.77
N LEU A 468 27.63 -15.06 -17.31
CA LEU A 468 26.46 -14.34 -16.79
C LEU A 468 26.75 -13.54 -15.51
N PRO A 469 27.43 -14.08 -14.48
CA PRO A 469 27.96 -13.31 -13.36
C PRO A 469 28.84 -12.14 -13.80
N CYS A 470 29.79 -12.36 -14.74
CA CYS A 470 30.66 -11.30 -15.26
C CYS A 470 29.86 -10.16 -15.91
N VAL A 471 28.86 -10.49 -16.73
CA VAL A 471 27.97 -9.50 -17.36
C VAL A 471 27.15 -8.75 -16.31
N LEU A 472 26.67 -9.44 -15.26
CA LEU A 472 25.99 -8.80 -14.14
C LEU A 472 26.90 -7.77 -13.47
N TYR A 473 28.10 -8.16 -13.03
CA TYR A 473 29.00 -7.23 -12.33
C TYR A 473 29.48 -6.10 -13.24
N GLN A 474 29.77 -6.39 -14.50
CA GLN A 474 30.11 -5.37 -15.49
C GLN A 474 28.96 -4.34 -15.67
N ARG A 475 27.71 -4.81 -15.72
CA ARG A 475 26.54 -3.92 -15.81
C ARG A 475 26.32 -3.14 -14.52
N THR A 476 26.50 -3.77 -13.37
CA THR A 476 26.39 -3.13 -12.05
C THR A 476 27.43 -2.01 -11.88
N ILE A 477 28.70 -2.26 -12.21
CA ILE A 477 29.78 -1.26 -12.17
C ILE A 477 29.48 -0.06 -13.08
N ASN A 478 28.99 -0.32 -14.29
CA ASN A 478 28.65 0.73 -15.26
C ASN A 478 27.37 1.51 -14.90
N THR A 479 26.53 0.98 -14.03
CA THR A 479 25.25 1.60 -13.63
C THR A 479 25.39 2.32 -12.29
N LEU A 480 26.04 1.69 -11.32
CA LEU A 480 26.33 2.22 -9.98
C LEU A 480 27.74 2.82 -9.95
N SER A 481 28.01 3.79 -10.82
CA SER A 481 29.36 4.31 -11.09
C SER A 481 30.14 4.79 -9.84
N GLN A 482 29.47 5.18 -8.77
CA GLN A 482 30.11 5.65 -7.54
C GLN A 482 30.37 4.55 -6.52
N LEU A 483 29.65 3.44 -6.63
CA LEU A 483 29.98 2.22 -5.90
C LEU A 483 31.02 1.39 -6.68
N ARG A 484 31.55 1.89 -7.80
CA ARG A 484 32.53 1.17 -8.62
C ARG A 484 33.73 0.69 -7.80
N MET A 485 34.31 1.56 -6.98
CA MET A 485 35.46 1.18 -6.15
C MET A 485 35.07 0.17 -5.07
N ASP A 486 33.87 0.28 -4.51
CA ASP A 486 33.35 -0.66 -3.51
C ASP A 486 33.06 -2.04 -4.12
N ILE A 487 32.47 -2.09 -5.32
CA ILE A 487 32.21 -3.31 -6.08
C ILE A 487 33.52 -3.99 -6.47
N LEU A 488 34.46 -3.23 -7.05
CA LEU A 488 35.78 -3.75 -7.41
C LEU A 488 36.53 -4.22 -6.15
N GLY A 489 36.41 -3.48 -5.05
CA GLY A 489 36.85 -3.87 -3.72
C GLY A 489 36.31 -5.26 -3.36
N GLY A 490 34.99 -5.45 -3.30
CA GLY A 490 34.37 -6.74 -2.96
C GLY A 490 34.77 -7.89 -3.90
N LEU A 491 34.91 -7.63 -5.20
CA LEU A 491 35.37 -8.65 -6.16
C LEU A 491 36.87 -8.99 -5.99
N SER A 492 37.67 -8.01 -5.57
CA SER A 492 39.12 -8.15 -5.39
C SER A 492 39.53 -8.74 -4.05
N TYR A 493 38.83 -8.37 -2.98
CA TYR A 493 39.22 -8.61 -1.59
C TYR A 493 39.07 -10.07 -1.18
N ASN A 494 38.28 -10.84 -1.91
CA ASN A 494 38.01 -12.21 -1.53
C ASN A 494 39.14 -13.18 -1.91
N ASP A 495 40.20 -12.77 -2.62
CA ASP A 495 41.23 -13.65 -3.23
C ASP A 495 40.66 -14.82 -4.08
N VAL A 496 39.34 -14.83 -4.28
CA VAL A 496 38.55 -15.91 -4.88
C VAL A 496 38.45 -15.73 -6.39
N LEU A 497 38.56 -14.51 -6.92
CA LEU A 497 38.43 -14.25 -8.36
C LEU A 497 39.70 -13.68 -9.00
N LEU A 498 40.46 -12.82 -8.32
CA LEU A 498 41.63 -12.16 -8.91
C LEU A 498 42.78 -13.12 -9.31
N PRO A 499 43.15 -14.13 -8.49
CA PRO A 499 44.13 -15.14 -8.91
C PRO A 499 43.65 -15.99 -10.10
N ILE A 500 42.32 -16.09 -10.25
CA ILE A 500 41.63 -16.98 -11.19
C ILE A 500 41.40 -16.29 -12.54
N CYS A 501 40.96 -15.03 -12.54
CA CYS A 501 40.72 -14.26 -13.76
C CYS A 501 42.01 -13.89 -14.51
N GLY A 502 43.17 -13.86 -13.82
CA GLY A 502 44.47 -13.72 -14.48
C GLY A 502 44.93 -14.95 -15.27
N SER A 503 44.15 -16.05 -15.23
CA SER A 503 44.43 -17.32 -15.93
C SER A 503 43.59 -17.54 -17.19
N PHE A 504 42.69 -16.60 -17.55
CA PHE A 504 41.90 -16.62 -18.78
C PHE A 504 42.69 -16.14 -20.00
#